data_AF-A0A8S3RL12-F1
#
_entry.id   AF-A0A8S3RL12-F1
#
_cell.length_a   1.000
_cell.length_b   1.000
_cell.length_c   1.000
_cell.angle_alpha   90.00
_cell.angle_beta   90.00
_cell.angle_gamma   90.00
#
_symmetry.space_group_name_H-M   'P 1'
#
loop_
_entity.id
_entity.type
_entity.pdbx_description
1 polymer ?
#
loop_
_entity_poly.entity_id
_entity_poly.type
_entity_poly.pdbx_seq_one_letter_code
_entity_poly.pdbx_strand_id
1 'polypeptide(L)'
;MSVGDLNCRTSNASDFIQDDSVHITLQNQLPNLFNYSNDHSLSTRINPDTISNDYGSKLIKLCKSTGLRILIGRHKDGLSNDYTYCGPESFSVIDYFLTTVDLFSTIDKFIISSFTQFSDHASLHLEIKIKKLNFTDELITDCEPDYGVERKTFKWRDEYKSQCKETLANNIDNLNSLCENLNFESQDGIDKTVSDFSEFLNGIMSPYFKVRPKSEYV
;
A
#
# COMPACT_ATOMS: atom_id res chain seq x y z
N MET A 1 -2.72 -7.60 3.08
CA MET A 1 -2.92 -6.14 3.13
C MET A 1 -3.03 -5.62 1.70
N SER A 2 -3.94 -4.70 1.42
CA SER A 2 -4.11 -4.08 0.09
C SER A 2 -4.40 -2.58 0.27
N VAL A 3 -3.80 -1.74 -0.58
CA VAL A 3 -3.97 -0.28 -0.55
C VAL A 3 -4.21 0.25 -1.95
N GLY A 4 -5.14 1.18 -2.13
CA GLY A 4 -5.29 1.88 -3.40
C GLY A 4 -6.63 2.56 -3.60
N ASP A 5 -6.72 3.31 -4.70
CA ASP A 5 -7.98 3.84 -5.24
C ASP A 5 -8.78 2.70 -5.88
N LEU A 6 -9.97 2.47 -5.34
CA LEU A 6 -10.88 1.44 -5.81
C LEU A 6 -12.12 2.02 -6.47
N ASN A 7 -12.28 3.36 -6.50
CA ASN A 7 -13.50 4.05 -6.95
C ASN A 7 -14.79 3.50 -6.29
N CYS A 8 -14.63 2.93 -5.10
CA CYS A 8 -15.67 2.24 -4.35
C CYS A 8 -16.25 3.20 -3.31
N ARG A 9 -17.56 3.46 -3.36
CA ARG A 9 -18.26 4.16 -2.28
C ARG A 9 -19.01 3.14 -1.46
N THR A 10 -18.58 2.94 -0.21
CA THR A 10 -19.12 1.86 0.65
C THR A 10 -20.08 2.37 1.71
N SER A 11 -20.18 3.69 1.91
CA SER A 11 -20.87 4.27 3.06
C SER A 11 -20.46 3.55 4.36
N ASN A 12 -21.41 3.28 5.25
CA ASN A 12 -21.21 2.50 6.47
C ASN A 12 -21.63 1.03 6.33
N ALA A 13 -21.63 0.47 5.11
CA ALA A 13 -21.93 -0.94 4.91
C ALA A 13 -20.95 -1.84 5.68
N SER A 14 -21.48 -2.89 6.31
CA SER A 14 -20.68 -3.89 7.02
C SER A 14 -19.86 -4.72 6.03
N ASP A 15 -18.56 -4.76 6.26
CA ASP A 15 -17.54 -5.50 5.51
C ASP A 15 -17.20 -6.87 6.13
N PHE A 16 -17.97 -7.28 7.13
CA PHE A 16 -17.90 -8.59 7.78
C PHE A 16 -19.30 -9.23 7.85
N ILE A 17 -19.34 -10.54 8.06
CA ILE A 17 -20.59 -11.28 8.24
C ILE A 17 -21.08 -11.01 9.67
N GLN A 18 -22.28 -10.43 9.80
CA GLN A 18 -22.90 -10.21 11.10
C GLN A 18 -23.43 -11.53 11.65
N ASP A 19 -23.34 -11.70 12.97
CA ASP A 19 -23.78 -12.91 13.68
C ASP A 19 -23.13 -14.20 13.15
N ASP A 20 -21.86 -14.09 12.76
CA ASP A 20 -21.07 -15.18 12.19
C ASP A 20 -20.65 -16.19 13.25
N SER A 21 -21.62 -17.01 13.67
CA SER A 21 -21.43 -18.05 14.66
C SER A 21 -21.72 -19.42 14.05
N VAL A 22 -20.71 -20.27 14.04
CA VAL A 22 -20.89 -21.69 13.73
C VAL A 22 -21.63 -22.36 14.89
N HIS A 23 -22.65 -23.15 14.57
CA HIS A 23 -23.39 -23.91 15.57
C HIS A 23 -22.45 -24.84 16.35
N ILE A 24 -22.59 -24.87 17.69
CA ILE A 24 -21.72 -25.60 18.63
C ILE A 24 -21.46 -27.06 18.23
N THR A 25 -22.47 -27.74 17.65
CA THR A 25 -22.37 -29.13 17.19
C THR A 25 -21.36 -29.29 16.05
N LEU A 26 -21.35 -28.36 15.08
CA LEU A 26 -20.40 -28.40 13.96
C LEU A 26 -18.99 -28.02 14.43
N GLN A 27 -18.89 -27.05 15.34
CA GLN A 27 -17.62 -26.63 15.93
C GLN A 27 -16.95 -27.76 16.73
N ASN A 28 -17.74 -28.58 17.44
CA ASN A 28 -17.23 -29.70 18.23
C ASN A 28 -16.94 -30.95 17.41
N GLN A 29 -17.68 -31.19 16.31
CA GLN A 29 -17.55 -32.43 15.52
C GLN A 29 -16.59 -32.32 14.34
N LEU A 30 -16.30 -31.11 13.85
CA LEU A 30 -15.46 -30.88 12.66
C LEU A 30 -14.34 -29.82 12.85
N PRO A 31 -13.67 -29.73 14.01
CA PRO A 31 -12.66 -28.68 14.24
C PRO A 31 -11.47 -28.75 13.28
N ASN A 32 -11.20 -29.91 12.68
CA ASN A 32 -10.07 -30.12 11.77
C ASN A 32 -10.46 -30.15 10.28
N LEU A 33 -11.76 -30.09 9.93
CA LEU A 33 -12.20 -30.21 8.54
C LEU A 33 -12.39 -28.84 7.87
N PHE A 34 -12.69 -27.80 8.66
CA PHE A 34 -12.84 -26.43 8.19
C PHE A 34 -12.02 -25.50 9.07
N ASN A 35 -11.00 -24.85 8.50
CA ASN A 35 -10.29 -23.76 9.15
C ASN A 35 -11.15 -22.47 9.09
N TYR A 36 -12.37 -22.56 9.60
CA TYR A 36 -13.33 -21.46 9.60
C TYR A 36 -13.07 -20.56 10.80
N SER A 37 -12.68 -19.32 10.55
CA SER A 37 -12.52 -18.30 11.58
C SER A 37 -13.75 -17.40 11.56
N ASN A 38 -14.56 -17.49 12.61
CA ASN A 38 -15.74 -16.63 12.78
C ASN A 38 -15.34 -15.14 12.76
N ASP A 39 -16.16 -14.32 12.10
CA ASP A 39 -16.04 -12.88 12.18
C ASP A 39 -16.44 -12.38 13.58
N HIS A 40 -15.50 -11.73 14.27
CA HIS A 40 -15.81 -11.00 15.49
C HIS A 40 -16.52 -9.68 15.16
N SER A 41 -17.49 -9.28 15.99
CA SER A 41 -18.16 -7.98 15.84
C SER A 41 -17.14 -6.85 15.98
N LEU A 42 -16.99 -6.07 14.90
CA LEU A 42 -16.10 -4.91 14.84
C LEU A 42 -16.87 -3.62 15.13
N SER A 43 -16.16 -2.58 15.53
CA SER A 43 -16.73 -1.24 15.61
C SER A 43 -17.28 -0.80 14.25
N THR A 44 -18.43 -0.12 14.30
CA THR A 44 -19.01 0.53 13.13
C THR A 44 -18.03 1.54 12.57
N ARG A 45 -17.84 1.52 11.25
CA ARG A 45 -17.02 2.53 10.57
C ARG A 45 -17.66 3.90 10.70
N ILE A 46 -16.84 4.91 10.90
CA ILE A 46 -17.23 6.31 10.72
C ILE A 46 -16.76 6.72 9.32
N ASN A 47 -17.65 6.62 8.34
CA ASN A 47 -17.41 7.04 6.97
C ASN A 47 -18.22 8.32 6.66
N PRO A 48 -17.57 9.42 6.20
CA PRO A 48 -18.30 10.62 5.79
C PRO A 48 -19.10 10.44 4.49
N ASP A 49 -18.75 9.47 3.63
CA ASP A 49 -19.59 9.11 2.50
C ASP A 49 -20.90 8.49 2.98
N THR A 50 -22.02 9.06 2.54
CA THR A 50 -23.36 8.53 2.86
C THR A 50 -23.91 7.62 1.77
N ILE A 51 -23.37 7.72 0.56
CA ILE A 51 -23.83 6.99 -0.63
C ILE A 51 -22.96 5.75 -0.85
N SER A 52 -23.58 4.68 -1.32
CA SER A 52 -22.87 3.51 -1.84
C SER A 52 -23.05 3.36 -3.35
N ASN A 53 -22.03 2.85 -4.05
CA ASN A 53 -22.12 2.50 -5.48
C ASN A 53 -21.91 0.99 -5.72
N ASP A 54 -22.06 0.56 -6.98
CA ASP A 54 -21.90 -0.85 -7.37
C ASP A 54 -20.50 -1.39 -7.06
N TYR A 55 -19.46 -0.57 -7.26
CA TYR A 55 -18.10 -0.93 -6.90
C TYR A 55 -17.95 -1.13 -5.40
N GLY A 56 -18.53 -0.26 -4.57
CA GLY A 56 -18.57 -0.41 -3.12
C GLY A 56 -19.28 -1.69 -2.68
N SER A 57 -20.39 -2.05 -3.33
CA SER A 57 -21.06 -3.33 -3.07
C SER A 57 -20.18 -4.53 -3.40
N LYS A 58 -19.37 -4.46 -4.47
CA LYS A 58 -18.39 -5.50 -4.82
C LYS A 58 -17.24 -5.54 -3.82
N LEU A 59 -16.73 -4.40 -3.37
CA LEU A 59 -15.69 -4.32 -2.34
C LEU A 59 -16.16 -4.92 -1.00
N ILE A 60 -17.40 -4.63 -0.59
CA ILE A 60 -17.98 -5.23 0.61
C ILE A 60 -18.08 -6.76 0.47
N LYS A 61 -18.52 -7.27 -0.69
CA LYS A 61 -18.54 -8.71 -0.96
C LYS A 61 -17.15 -9.32 -0.90
N LEU A 62 -16.15 -8.65 -1.49
CA LEU A 62 -14.75 -9.07 -1.42
C LEU A 62 -14.25 -9.16 0.01
N CYS A 63 -14.54 -8.15 0.84
CA CYS A 63 -14.15 -8.13 2.26
C CYS A 63 -14.75 -9.32 3.03
N LYS A 64 -16.06 -9.57 2.83
CA LYS A 64 -16.75 -10.71 3.45
C LYS A 64 -16.22 -12.06 2.97
N SER A 65 -15.91 -12.21 1.69
CA SER A 65 -15.44 -13.48 1.13
C SER A 65 -13.97 -13.79 1.46
N THR A 66 -13.16 -12.76 1.74
CA THR A 66 -11.71 -12.91 1.97
C THR A 66 -11.30 -12.77 3.44
N GLY A 67 -12.18 -12.29 4.31
CA GLY A 67 -11.82 -11.93 5.68
C GLY A 67 -11.08 -10.59 5.82
N LEU A 68 -10.89 -9.85 4.72
CA LEU A 68 -10.33 -8.50 4.77
C LEU A 68 -11.33 -7.51 5.36
N ARG A 69 -10.79 -6.47 6.01
CA ARG A 69 -11.55 -5.37 6.62
C ARG A 69 -11.02 -4.03 6.18
N ILE A 70 -11.95 -3.10 6.02
CA ILE A 70 -11.69 -1.69 5.77
C ILE A 70 -11.25 -1.04 7.07
N LEU A 71 -10.05 -0.46 7.10
CA LEU A 71 -9.55 0.23 8.29
C LEU A 71 -10.09 1.66 8.44
N ILE A 72 -10.44 2.31 7.33
CA ILE A 72 -11.00 3.66 7.32
C ILE A 72 -12.25 3.72 8.18
N GLY A 73 -12.34 4.74 9.02
CA GLY A 73 -13.44 4.89 9.97
C GLY A 73 -13.33 4.02 11.24
N ARG A 74 -12.28 3.21 11.41
CA ARG A 74 -12.12 2.31 12.58
C ARG A 74 -10.91 2.61 13.45
N HIS A 75 -9.99 3.45 13.01
CA HIS A 75 -8.82 3.75 13.81
C HIS A 75 -9.21 4.58 15.04
N LYS A 76 -8.66 4.20 16.20
CA LYS A 76 -9.00 4.73 17.53
C LYS A 76 -8.91 6.26 17.66
N ASP A 77 -8.03 6.90 16.88
CA ASP A 77 -7.77 8.34 16.97
C ASP A 77 -8.73 9.19 16.13
N GLY A 78 -9.62 8.57 15.34
CA GLY A 78 -10.61 9.26 14.49
C GLY A 78 -10.03 10.03 13.30
N LEU A 79 -8.70 10.14 13.19
CA LEU A 79 -8.00 10.79 12.08
C LEU A 79 -8.14 10.06 10.73
N SER A 80 -8.78 8.89 10.73
CA SER A 80 -9.14 8.12 9.53
C SER A 80 -10.59 8.35 9.08
N ASN A 81 -11.29 9.34 9.63
CA ASN A 81 -12.74 9.54 9.43
C ASN A 81 -13.01 10.73 8.50
N ASP A 82 -12.24 10.87 7.42
CA ASP A 82 -12.29 11.99 6.50
C ASP A 82 -12.34 11.51 5.03
N TYR A 83 -12.56 12.43 4.10
CA TYR A 83 -12.60 12.14 2.67
C TYR A 83 -11.21 11.85 2.12
N THR A 84 -11.11 10.89 1.20
CA THR A 84 -9.84 10.55 0.53
C THR A 84 -9.71 11.21 -0.84
N TYR A 85 -10.82 11.73 -1.39
CA TYR A 85 -10.90 12.30 -2.72
C TYR A 85 -11.75 13.57 -2.72
N CYS A 86 -11.29 14.58 -3.46
CA CYS A 86 -11.93 15.86 -3.71
C CYS A 86 -12.12 16.06 -5.21
N GLY A 87 -13.26 15.62 -5.73
CA GLY A 87 -13.62 15.82 -7.14
C GLY A 87 -14.33 17.15 -7.39
N PRO A 88 -14.58 17.50 -8.66
CA PRO A 88 -15.26 18.75 -9.03
C PRO A 88 -16.66 18.91 -8.42
N GLU A 89 -17.39 17.80 -8.27
CA GLU A 89 -18.81 17.80 -7.87
C GLU A 89 -19.04 17.24 -6.45
N SER A 90 -18.09 16.49 -5.90
CA SER A 90 -18.25 15.88 -4.56
C SER A 90 -16.93 15.40 -3.97
N PHE A 91 -16.90 15.37 -2.64
CA PHE A 91 -15.90 14.61 -1.89
C PHE A 91 -16.34 13.15 -1.76
N SER A 92 -15.38 12.23 -1.69
CA SER A 92 -15.67 10.82 -1.40
C SER A 92 -14.51 10.07 -0.75
N VAL A 93 -14.83 8.90 -0.21
CA VAL A 93 -13.89 7.90 0.31
C VAL A 93 -13.80 6.78 -0.71
N ILE A 94 -12.76 6.83 -1.54
CA ILE A 94 -12.53 5.87 -2.63
C ILE A 94 -11.16 5.16 -2.55
N ASP A 95 -10.25 5.73 -1.76
CA ASP A 95 -8.96 5.12 -1.43
C ASP A 95 -9.12 4.31 -0.16
N TYR A 96 -8.67 3.06 -0.17
CA TYR A 96 -8.86 2.16 0.98
C TYR A 96 -7.55 1.54 1.41
N PHE A 97 -7.49 1.28 2.72
CA PHE A 97 -6.54 0.35 3.32
C PHE A 97 -7.30 -0.86 3.83
N LEU A 98 -7.05 -2.02 3.22
CA LEU A 98 -7.68 -3.30 3.54
C LEU A 98 -6.69 -4.22 4.25
N THR A 99 -7.09 -4.75 5.40
CA THR A 99 -6.26 -5.68 6.17
C THR A 99 -7.10 -6.64 6.99
N THR A 100 -6.50 -7.73 7.46
CA THR A 100 -7.12 -8.65 8.41
C THR A 100 -7.14 -8.05 9.82
N VAL A 101 -8.07 -8.51 10.66
CA VAL A 101 -8.34 -7.95 12.00
C VAL A 101 -7.13 -8.07 12.94
N ASP A 102 -6.37 -9.15 12.84
CA ASP A 102 -5.16 -9.40 13.64
C ASP A 102 -4.13 -8.27 13.47
N LEU A 103 -4.03 -7.70 12.27
CA LEU A 103 -3.11 -6.61 11.98
C LEU A 103 -3.58 -5.26 12.51
N PHE A 104 -4.84 -5.08 12.92
CA PHE A 104 -5.32 -3.81 13.48
C PHE A 104 -4.50 -3.40 14.71
N SER A 105 -4.12 -4.38 15.55
CA SER A 105 -3.31 -4.14 16.75
C SER A 105 -1.88 -3.68 16.46
N THR A 106 -1.37 -3.96 15.27
CA THR A 106 -0.04 -3.56 14.82
C THR A 106 -0.01 -2.15 14.24
N ILE A 107 -1.17 -1.60 13.88
CA ILE A 107 -1.26 -0.27 13.28
C ILE A 107 -1.32 0.75 14.40
N ASP A 108 -0.29 1.58 14.48
CA ASP A 108 -0.19 2.60 15.53
C ASP A 108 -0.92 3.89 15.17
N LYS A 109 -0.77 4.30 13.90
CA LYS A 109 -1.44 5.47 13.35
C LYS A 109 -2.00 5.16 11.99
N PHE A 110 -3.20 5.67 11.75
CA PHE A 110 -3.80 5.72 10.43
C PHE A 110 -4.52 7.06 10.27
N ILE A 111 -4.02 7.88 9.34
CA ILE A 111 -4.40 9.28 9.19
C ILE A 111 -4.71 9.54 7.71
N ILE A 112 -5.84 10.19 7.46
CA ILE A 112 -6.13 10.80 6.17
C ILE A 112 -5.60 12.22 6.24
N SER A 113 -4.62 12.53 5.39
CA SER A 113 -3.96 13.84 5.39
C SER A 113 -4.86 14.90 4.77
N SER A 114 -4.61 16.18 5.04
CA SER A 114 -5.33 17.26 4.34
C SER A 114 -5.05 17.24 2.84
N PHE A 115 -6.04 17.62 2.05
CA PHE A 115 -5.87 17.85 0.61
C PHE A 115 -4.80 18.91 0.33
N THR A 116 -4.13 18.76 -0.81
CA THR A 116 -3.12 19.72 -1.29
C THR A 116 -3.44 20.15 -2.71
N GLN A 117 -2.84 21.24 -3.18
CA GLN A 117 -3.00 21.67 -4.58
C GLN A 117 -2.36 20.72 -5.61
N PHE A 118 -1.64 19.68 -5.15
CA PHE A 118 -0.86 18.79 -6.02
C PHE A 118 -1.61 17.51 -6.40
N SER A 119 -2.77 17.24 -5.77
CA SER A 119 -3.60 16.09 -6.09
C SER A 119 -5.03 16.32 -5.58
N ASP A 120 -5.99 15.77 -6.30
CA ASP A 120 -7.38 15.60 -5.90
C ASP A 120 -7.56 14.45 -4.88
N HIS A 121 -6.53 13.65 -4.60
CA HIS A 121 -6.53 12.64 -3.54
C HIS A 121 -5.77 13.12 -2.29
N ALA A 122 -6.31 12.78 -1.12
CA ALA A 122 -5.64 12.92 0.16
C ALA A 122 -4.71 11.72 0.42
N SER A 123 -3.51 12.01 0.93
CA SER A 123 -2.55 10.95 1.26
C SER A 123 -2.98 10.14 2.49
N LEU A 124 -2.94 8.82 2.38
CA LEU A 124 -3.13 7.89 3.49
C LEU A 124 -1.80 7.67 4.22
N HIS A 125 -1.69 8.15 5.46
CA HIS A 125 -0.51 7.96 6.30
C HIS A 125 -0.74 6.79 7.27
N LEU A 126 0.20 5.85 7.28
CA LEU A 126 0.13 4.63 8.06
C LEU A 126 1.44 4.42 8.83
N GLU A 127 1.34 4.14 10.13
CA GLU A 127 2.46 3.70 10.95
C GLU A 127 2.20 2.29 11.48
N ILE A 128 3.07 1.34 11.13
CA ILE A 128 2.98 -0.04 11.57
C ILE A 128 4.08 -0.31 12.61
N LYS A 129 3.68 -0.80 13.78
CA LYS A 129 4.57 -1.31 14.82
C LYS A 129 4.95 -2.75 14.51
N ILE A 130 6.17 -2.93 14.02
CA ILE A 130 6.75 -4.26 13.79
C ILE A 130 7.65 -4.58 14.99
N LYS A 131 7.39 -5.72 15.65
CA LYS A 131 8.35 -6.28 16.61
C LYS A 131 9.54 -6.78 15.80
N LYS A 132 10.73 -6.25 16.09
CA LYS A 132 11.97 -6.79 15.52
C LYS A 132 12.10 -8.23 16.00
N LEU A 133 11.82 -9.19 15.12
CA LEU A 133 12.22 -10.56 15.36
C LEU A 133 13.75 -10.56 15.33
N ASN A 134 14.36 -10.95 16.44
CA ASN A 134 15.77 -11.32 16.46
C ASN A 134 15.85 -12.64 15.70
N PHE A 135 15.94 -12.56 14.37
CA PHE A 135 16.26 -13.72 13.57
C PHE A 135 17.65 -14.17 14.00
N THR A 136 17.73 -15.32 14.66
CA THR A 136 18.93 -16.16 14.58
C THR A 136 18.94 -16.73 13.16
N ASP A 137 20.10 -16.73 12.50
CA ASP A 137 20.28 -17.04 11.06
C ASP A 137 19.82 -18.44 10.61
N GLU A 138 19.13 -19.21 11.45
CA GLU A 138 18.85 -20.64 11.26
C GLU A 138 17.49 -20.97 10.62
N LEU A 139 16.61 -20.00 10.35
CA LEU A 139 15.22 -20.29 9.89
C LEU A 139 14.86 -19.79 8.47
N ILE A 140 15.83 -19.37 7.65
CA ILE A 140 15.59 -19.14 6.22
C ILE A 140 16.00 -20.39 5.45
N THR A 141 15.11 -21.38 5.32
CA THR A 141 15.38 -22.58 4.51
C THR A 141 14.39 -22.84 3.37
N ASP A 142 13.28 -22.11 3.20
CA ASP A 142 12.28 -22.47 2.17
C ASP A 142 11.79 -21.35 1.23
N CYS A 143 12.49 -20.22 1.20
CA CYS A 143 12.43 -19.35 0.03
C CYS A 143 13.85 -19.32 -0.50
N GLU A 144 14.16 -19.90 -1.67
CA GLU A 144 15.37 -19.51 -2.38
C GLU A 144 15.25 -18.02 -2.67
N PRO A 145 15.96 -17.15 -1.95
CA PRO A 145 16.09 -15.78 -2.38
C PRO A 145 16.94 -15.88 -3.64
N ASP A 146 16.52 -15.19 -4.70
CA ASP A 146 17.40 -14.93 -5.83
C ASP A 146 18.60 -14.09 -5.32
N TYR A 147 19.58 -14.78 -4.75
CA TYR A 147 20.81 -14.24 -4.18
C TYR A 147 21.77 -13.76 -5.29
N GLY A 148 21.40 -13.91 -6.56
CA GLY A 148 22.19 -13.44 -7.70
C GLY A 148 22.06 -11.94 -7.96
N VAL A 149 21.02 -11.28 -7.46
CA VAL A 149 20.75 -9.87 -7.78
C VAL A 149 21.16 -8.98 -6.61
N GLU A 150 22.25 -8.23 -6.77
CA GLU A 150 22.64 -7.14 -5.87
C GLU A 150 21.47 -6.16 -5.75
N ARG A 151 20.72 -6.23 -4.64
CA ARG A 151 19.62 -5.29 -4.38
C ARG A 151 20.18 -3.89 -4.21
N LYS A 152 19.99 -3.05 -5.23
CA LYS A 152 20.30 -1.63 -5.16
C LYS A 152 19.42 -1.00 -4.08
N THR A 153 20.02 -0.61 -2.96
CA THR A 153 19.31 0.11 -1.89
C THR A 153 19.60 1.59 -2.06
N PHE A 154 18.55 2.42 -1.96
CA PHE A 154 18.66 3.87 -2.05
C PHE A 154 18.16 4.51 -0.76
N LYS A 155 18.87 5.52 -0.26
CA LYS A 155 18.47 6.28 0.93
C LYS A 155 18.53 7.76 0.61
N TRP A 156 17.39 8.45 0.73
CA TRP A 156 17.35 9.90 0.62
C TRP A 156 18.21 10.54 1.72
N ARG A 157 19.01 11.54 1.34
CA ARG A 157 19.87 12.31 2.23
C ARG A 157 19.76 13.78 1.85
N ASP A 158 19.23 14.60 2.75
CA ASP A 158 18.98 16.02 2.49
C ASP A 158 20.26 16.80 2.15
N GLU A 159 21.42 16.35 2.63
CA GLU A 159 22.74 16.92 2.34
C GLU A 159 23.08 16.94 0.83
N TYR A 160 22.47 16.07 0.03
CA TYR A 160 22.68 15.99 -1.42
C TYR A 160 21.56 16.65 -2.24
N LYS A 161 20.56 17.25 -1.60
CA LYS A 161 19.38 17.81 -2.28
C LYS A 161 19.74 18.85 -3.34
N SER A 162 20.64 19.77 -3.03
CA SER A 162 21.04 20.85 -3.95
C SER A 162 21.80 20.31 -5.16
N GLN A 163 22.76 19.42 -4.92
CA GLN A 163 23.57 18.77 -5.95
C GLN A 163 22.69 17.90 -6.86
N CYS A 164 21.71 17.20 -6.31
CA CYS A 164 20.76 16.42 -7.10
C CYS A 164 19.92 17.30 -8.04
N LYS A 165 19.44 18.45 -7.55
CA LYS A 165 18.70 19.40 -8.38
C LYS A 165 19.56 19.94 -9.52
N GLU A 166 20.80 20.30 -9.22
CA GLU A 166 21.76 20.79 -10.22
C GLU A 166 22.09 19.72 -11.26
N THR A 167 22.37 18.48 -10.83
CA THR A 167 22.64 17.36 -11.73
C THR A 167 21.45 17.06 -12.64
N LEU A 168 20.22 17.07 -12.11
CA LEU A 168 19.01 16.91 -12.93
C LEU A 168 18.86 18.06 -13.93
N ALA A 169 19.04 19.31 -13.51
CA ALA A 169 18.93 20.47 -14.39
C ALA A 169 19.97 20.42 -15.53
N ASN A 170 21.21 20.02 -15.22
CA ASN A 170 22.28 19.90 -16.20
C ASN A 170 22.09 18.72 -17.18
N ASN A 171 21.16 17.81 -16.89
CA ASN A 171 20.87 16.63 -17.71
C ASN A 171 19.47 16.63 -18.31
N ILE A 172 18.75 17.77 -18.25
CA ILE A 172 17.36 17.85 -18.69
C ILE A 172 17.22 17.60 -20.21
N ASP A 173 18.18 18.05 -21.02
CA ASP A 173 18.16 17.84 -22.46
C ASP A 173 18.29 16.35 -22.82
N ASN A 174 19.12 15.62 -22.08
CA ASN A 174 19.25 14.17 -22.24
C ASN A 174 17.94 13.45 -21.85
N LEU A 175 17.29 13.87 -20.76
CA LEU A 175 15.98 13.33 -20.37
C LEU A 175 14.92 13.61 -21.44
N ASN A 176 14.91 14.81 -22.02
CA ASN A 176 13.98 15.17 -23.08
C ASN A 176 14.22 14.33 -24.35
N SER A 177 15.48 14.06 -24.71
CA SER A 177 15.81 13.21 -25.86
C SER A 177 15.35 11.75 -25.70
N LEU A 178 15.30 11.23 -24.46
CA LEU A 178 14.72 9.92 -24.16
C LEU A 178 13.21 9.92 -24.37
N CYS A 179 12.54 11.05 -24.09
CA CYS A 179 11.12 11.24 -24.35
C CYS A 179 10.77 11.42 -25.84
N GLU A 180 11.74 11.69 -26.71
CA GLU A 180 11.49 11.82 -28.16
C GLU A 180 11.47 10.47 -28.88
N ASN A 181 12.10 9.44 -28.30
CA ASN A 181 12.26 8.11 -28.91
C ASN A 181 11.37 7.04 -28.25
N LEU A 182 10.18 7.43 -27.81
CA LEU A 182 9.27 6.54 -27.10
C LEU A 182 8.60 5.56 -28.07
N ASN A 183 8.74 4.26 -27.81
CA ASN A 183 8.03 3.22 -28.55
C ASN A 183 6.96 2.59 -27.65
N PHE A 184 5.70 2.91 -27.91
CA PHE A 184 4.55 2.39 -27.17
C PHE A 184 3.74 1.35 -27.95
N GLU A 185 4.24 0.88 -29.10
CA GLU A 185 3.51 -0.03 -29.97
C GLU A 185 3.54 -1.49 -29.48
N SER A 186 4.44 -1.82 -28.55
CA SER A 186 4.56 -3.16 -27.96
C SER A 186 5.00 -3.11 -26.49
N GLN A 187 4.76 -4.22 -25.77
CA GLN A 187 5.27 -4.41 -24.42
C GLN A 187 6.80 -4.25 -24.37
N ASP A 188 7.52 -4.85 -25.34
CA ASP A 188 8.97 -4.72 -25.44
C ASP A 188 9.43 -3.26 -25.63
N GLY A 189 8.67 -2.46 -26.39
CA GLY A 189 8.93 -1.03 -26.57
C GLY A 189 8.76 -0.24 -25.27
N ILE A 190 7.70 -0.55 -24.51
CA ILE A 190 7.44 0.05 -23.19
C ILE A 190 8.57 -0.34 -22.22
N ASP A 191 8.91 -1.62 -22.16
CA ASP A 191 9.94 -2.14 -21.26
C ASP A 191 11.30 -1.52 -21.57
N LYS A 192 11.64 -1.40 -22.85
CA LYS A 192 12.86 -0.71 -23.29
C LYS A 192 12.86 0.76 -22.87
N THR A 193 11.75 1.46 -23.08
CA THR A 193 11.60 2.87 -22.68
C THR A 193 11.81 3.05 -21.17
N VAL A 194 11.18 2.20 -20.35
CA VAL A 194 11.32 2.22 -18.90
C VAL A 194 12.76 1.89 -18.49
N SER A 195 13.39 0.91 -19.15
CA SER A 195 14.78 0.54 -18.92
C SER A 195 15.73 1.70 -19.20
N ASP A 196 15.63 2.31 -20.38
CA ASP A 196 16.51 3.41 -20.81
C ASP A 196 16.39 4.62 -19.86
N PHE A 197 15.17 4.98 -19.46
CA PHE A 197 14.93 6.06 -18.50
C PHE A 197 15.48 5.73 -17.10
N SER A 198 15.25 4.50 -16.64
CA SER A 198 15.73 4.02 -15.34
C SER A 198 17.24 3.96 -15.29
N GLU A 199 17.90 3.49 -16.34
CA GLU A 199 19.37 3.43 -16.43
C GLU A 199 19.98 4.82 -16.41
N PHE A 200 19.42 5.75 -17.18
CA PHE A 200 19.89 7.14 -17.20
C PHE A 200 19.77 7.80 -15.83
N LEU A 201 18.58 7.75 -15.22
CA LEU A 201 18.35 8.32 -13.88
C LEU A 201 19.23 7.65 -12.84
N ASN A 202 19.36 6.32 -12.87
CA ASN A 202 20.25 5.64 -11.95
C ASN A 202 21.71 6.06 -12.16
N GLY A 203 22.16 6.28 -13.39
CA GLY A 203 23.51 6.74 -13.71
C GLY A 203 23.84 8.08 -13.04
N ILE A 204 22.93 9.04 -13.12
CA ILE A 204 23.16 10.39 -12.57
C ILE A 204 22.83 10.50 -11.06
N MET A 205 21.91 9.69 -10.55
CA MET A 205 21.40 9.80 -9.16
C MET A 205 22.05 8.82 -8.18
N SER A 206 22.58 7.68 -8.64
CA SER A 206 23.22 6.69 -7.77
C SER A 206 24.33 7.27 -6.87
N PRO A 207 25.20 8.20 -7.32
CA PRO A 207 26.23 8.77 -6.46
C PRO A 207 25.72 9.44 -5.18
N TYR A 208 24.47 9.93 -5.19
CA TYR A 208 23.88 10.66 -4.07
C TYR A 208 23.07 9.77 -3.13
N PHE A 209 22.41 8.74 -3.67
CA PHE A 209 21.42 7.96 -2.92
C PHE A 209 21.72 6.47 -2.83
N LYS A 210 22.56 5.89 -3.70
CA LYS A 210 22.87 4.45 -3.66
C LYS A 210 23.65 4.15 -2.39
N VAL A 211 23.07 3.34 -1.52
CA VAL A 211 23.74 2.81 -0.34
C VAL A 211 24.65 1.68 -0.82
N ARG A 212 25.96 1.85 -0.61
CA ARG A 212 26.89 0.74 -0.79
C ARG A 212 26.58 -0.29 0.29
N PRO A 213 26.49 -1.60 -0.05
CA PRO A 213 26.47 -2.65 0.96
C PRO A 213 27.64 -2.39 1.91
N LYS A 214 27.40 -2.47 3.23
CA LYS A 214 28.52 -2.57 4.16
C LYS A 214 29.25 -3.85 3.77
N SER A 215 30.48 -3.73 3.28
CA SER A 215 31.38 -4.88 3.26
C SER A 215 31.41 -5.40 4.69
N GLU A 216 30.96 -6.64 4.89
CA GLU A 216 31.12 -7.36 6.13
C GLU A 216 32.60 -7.19 6.54
N TYR A 217 32.81 -6.52 7.68
CA TYR A 217 34.14 -6.47 8.26
C TYR A 217 34.45 -7.89 8.72
N VAL A 218 35.47 -8.47 8.09
CA VAL A 218 36.17 -9.70 8.49
C VAL A 218 36.55 -9.66 9.96
#